data_AF-A0A3A4U4Y2-F1
#
_entry.id   AF-A0A3A4U4Y2-F1
#
_cell.length_a   1.000
_cell.length_b   1.000
_cell.length_c   1.000
_cell.angle_alpha   90.00
_cell.angle_beta   90.00
_cell.angle_gamma   90.00
#
_symmetry.space_group_name_H-M   'P 1'
#
loop_
_entity.id
_entity.type
_entity.pdbx_description
1 polymer ?
#
loop_
_entity_poly.entity_id
_entity_poly.type
_entity_poly.pdbx_seq_one_letter_code
_entity_poly.pdbx_strand_id
1 'polypeptide(L)' 'MVPGQRIRLVREQHQLTLAQLAGRLGRTKQWLSDLERGKIKLTYETAVAIAHEFGTTPDAILLPEAKTAQEASAS' A
#
# COMPACT_ATOMS: atom_id res chain seq x y z
N MET A 1 12.44 3.02 1.80
CA MET A 1 11.20 2.72 1.04
C MET A 1 10.23 3.87 1.25
N VAL A 2 9.67 4.46 0.18
CA VAL A 2 8.64 5.51 0.31
C VAL A 2 7.25 4.88 0.46
N PRO A 3 6.26 5.56 1.07
CA PRO A 3 4.90 5.05 1.24
C PRO A 3 4.26 4.47 -0.04
N GLY A 4 4.48 5.13 -1.19
CA GLY A 4 4.00 4.64 -2.49
C GLY A 4 4.54 3.26 -2.90
N GLN A 5 5.78 2.92 -2.52
CA GLN A 5 6.35 1.61 -2.82
C GLN A 5 5.69 0.50 -2.00
N ARG A 6 5.16 0.81 -0.81
CA ARG A 6 4.42 -0.16 -0.01
C ARG A 6 3.06 -0.48 -0.60
N ILE A 7 2.36 0.54 -1.10
CA ILE A 7 1.11 0.38 -1.84
C ILE A 7 1.33 -0.54 -3.05
N ARG A 8 2.45 -0.37 -3.77
CA ARG A 8 2.83 -1.25 -4.87
C ARG A 8 2.99 -2.70 -4.42
N LEU A 9 3.69 -2.95 -3.31
CA LEU A 9 3.90 -4.30 -2.79
C LEU A 9 2.57 -4.99 -2.45
N VAL A 10 1.69 -4.31 -1.70
CA VAL A 10 0.37 -4.84 -1.34
C VAL A 10 -0.46 -5.11 -2.60
N ARG A 11 -0.47 -4.18 -3.56
CA ARG A 11 -1.16 -4.38 -4.85
C ARG A 11 -0.66 -5.64 -5.58
N GLU A 12 0.65 -5.83 -5.65
CA GLU A 12 1.27 -6.98 -6.33
C GLU A 12 1.02 -8.29 -5.59
N GLN A 13 1.02 -8.29 -4.25
CA GLN A 13 0.65 -9.46 -3.43
C GLN A 13 -0.79 -9.91 -3.69
N HIS A 14 -1.71 -8.97 -3.88
CA HIS A 14 -3.09 -9.23 -4.26
C HIS A 14 -3.28 -9.46 -5.78
N GLN A 15 -2.20 -9.53 -6.56
CA GLN A 15 -2.21 -9.79 -8.01
C GLN A 15 -3.05 -8.78 -8.81
N LEU A 16 -3.15 -7.55 -8.31
CA LEU A 16 -3.91 -6.48 -8.94
C LEU A 16 -3.03 -5.70 -9.92
N THR A 17 -3.55 -5.43 -11.10
CA THR A 17 -2.96 -4.46 -12.03
C THR A 17 -3.19 -3.03 -11.50
N LEU A 18 -2.38 -2.09 -12.00
CA LEU A 18 -2.59 -0.66 -11.71
C LEU A 18 -4.00 -0.19 -12.07
N ALA A 19 -4.56 -0.67 -13.20
CA ALA A 19 -5.88 -0.26 -13.64
C ALA A 19 -7.00 -0.78 -12.72
N GLN A 20 -6.86 -2.01 -12.21
CA GLN A 20 -7.85 -2.60 -11.30
C GLN A 20 -7.90 -1.85 -9.96
N LEU A 21 -6.76 -1.65 -9.29
CA LEU A 21 -6.75 -0.93 -8.01
C LEU A 21 -7.16 0.54 -8.20
N ALA A 22 -6.68 1.20 -9.25
CA ALA A 22 -7.08 2.58 -9.52
C ALA A 22 -8.58 2.69 -9.78
N GLY A 23 -9.16 1.75 -10.55
CA GLY A 23 -10.59 1.70 -10.84
C GLY A 23 -11.44 1.55 -9.58
N ARG A 24 -11.02 0.67 -8.64
CA ARG A 24 -11.70 0.52 -7.35
C ARG A 24 -11.69 1.81 -6.51
N LEU A 25 -10.61 2.57 -6.60
CA LEU A 25 -10.45 3.87 -5.93
C LEU A 25 -11.14 5.04 -6.67
N GLY A 26 -11.80 4.79 -7.81
CA GLY A 26 -12.35 5.86 -8.64
C GLY A 26 -11.28 6.78 -9.25
N ARG A 27 -10.07 6.26 -9.48
CA ARG A 27 -8.90 7.00 -9.99
C ARG A 27 -8.39 6.41 -11.30
N THR A 28 -7.52 7.16 -11.97
CA THR A 28 -6.88 6.70 -13.21
C THR A 28 -5.66 5.82 -12.92
N LYS A 29 -5.34 4.92 -13.85
CA LYS A 29 -4.09 4.13 -13.83
C LYS A 29 -2.84 5.02 -13.65
N GLN A 30 -2.82 6.18 -14.33
CA GLN A 30 -1.70 7.12 -14.26
C GLN A 30 -1.54 7.70 -12.86
N TRP A 31 -2.64 8.08 -12.22
CA TRP A 31 -2.64 8.57 -10.84
C TRP A 31 -2.02 7.56 -9.88
N LEU A 32 -2.40 6.28 -9.97
CA LEU A 32 -1.84 5.24 -9.11
C LEU A 32 -0.35 4.99 -9.40
N SER A 33 0.05 5.01 -10.67
CA SER A 33 1.47 4.90 -11.07
C SER A 33 2.32 6.05 -10.53
N ASP A 34 1.80 7.27 -10.54
CA ASP A 34 2.49 8.45 -9.99
C ASP A 34 2.52 8.41 -8.45
N LEU A 35 1.48 7.90 -7.80
CA LEU A 35 1.44 7.67 -6.36
C LEU A 35 2.49 6.62 -5.93
N GLU A 36 2.53 5.46 -6.59
CA GLU A 36 3.47 4.37 -6.25
C GLU A 36 4.93 4.77 -6.43
N ARG A 37 5.21 5.65 -7.40
CA ARG A 37 6.56 6.20 -7.64
C ARG A 37 6.89 7.41 -6.75
N GLY A 38 5.96 7.88 -5.92
CA GLY A 38 6.15 9.04 -5.05
C GLY A 38 6.13 10.38 -5.75
N LYS A 39 5.64 10.45 -7.00
CA LYS A 39 5.42 11.72 -7.71
C LYS A 39 4.21 12.49 -7.16
N ILE A 40 3.22 11.76 -6.65
CA ILE A 40 2.09 12.32 -5.91
C ILE A 40 2.31 12.06 -4.42
N LYS A 41 2.11 13.08 -3.60
CA LYS A 41 2.16 12.96 -2.15
C LYS A 41 0.97 12.12 -1.66
N LEU A 42 1.26 11.06 -0.91
CA LEU A 42 0.23 10.26 -0.26
C LEU A 42 -0.42 11.10 0.86
N THR A 43 -1.74 11.31 0.76
CA THR A 43 -2.55 11.92 1.82
C THR A 43 -3.09 10.83 2.75
N TYR A 44 -3.45 11.22 3.98
CA TYR A 44 -4.08 10.30 4.92
C TYR A 44 -5.41 9.73 4.38
N GLU A 45 -6.25 10.57 3.79
CA GLU A 45 -7.50 10.14 3.15
C GLU A 45 -7.27 9.09 2.05
N THR A 46 -6.24 9.29 1.23
CA THR A 46 -5.85 8.30 0.21
C THR A 46 -5.40 7.00 0.84
N ALA A 47 -4.62 7.06 1.93
CA ALA A 47 -4.19 5.87 2.64
C ALA A 47 -5.37 5.08 3.23
N VAL A 48 -6.37 5.78 3.80
CA VAL A 48 -7.61 5.17 4.31
C VAL A 48 -8.41 4.51 3.18
N ALA A 49 -8.58 5.18 2.03
CA ALA A 49 -9.29 4.61 0.90
C ALA A 49 -8.62 3.33 0.38
N ILE A 50 -7.29 3.32 0.28
CA ILE A 50 -6.53 2.13 -0.12
C ILE A 50 -6.67 1.02 0.93
N ALA A 51 -6.56 1.35 2.21
CA ALA A 51 -6.72 0.38 3.29
C ALA A 51 -8.10 -0.29 3.29
N HIS A 52 -9.15 0.49 3.01
CA HIS A 52 -10.51 -0.01 2.87
C HIS A 52 -10.63 -1.03 1.73
N GLU A 53 -9.99 -0.81 0.58
CA GLU A 53 -9.97 -1.76 -0.55
C GLU A 53 -9.33 -3.12 -0.21
N PHE A 54 -8.43 -3.14 0.76
CA PHE A 54 -7.78 -4.36 1.25
C PHE A 54 -8.38 -4.87 2.56
N GLY A 55 -9.43 -4.24 3.09
CA GLY A 55 -10.06 -4.63 4.36
C GLY A 55 -9.10 -4.53 5.56
N THR A 56 -8.18 -3.56 5.54
CA THR A 56 -7.11 -3.40 6.54
C THR A 56 -7.02 -1.95 7.04
N THR A 57 -5.99 -1.62 7.81
CA THR A 57 -5.71 -0.26 8.28
C THR A 57 -4.57 0.40 7.48
N PRO A 58 -4.52 1.74 7.40
CA PRO A 58 -3.40 2.45 6.78
C PRO A 58 -2.05 2.06 7.38
N ASP A 59 -2.00 1.85 8.70
CA ASP A 59 -0.78 1.45 9.40
C ASP A 59 -0.26 0.09 8.91
N ALA A 60 -1.13 -0.88 8.68
CA ALA A 60 -0.74 -2.19 8.17
C ALA A 60 -0.10 -2.12 6.76
N ILE A 61 -0.51 -1.14 5.95
CA ILE A 61 0.06 -0.93 4.61
C ILE A 61 1.35 -0.10 4.68
N LEU A 62 1.38 0.94 5.52
CA LEU A 62 2.40 1.98 5.48
C LEU A 62 3.56 1.77 6.45
N LEU A 63 3.34 1.07 7.55
CA LEU A 63 4.40 0.76 8.50
C LEU A 63 5.21 -0.44 7.99
N PRO A 64 6.54 -0.45 8.19
CA PRO A 64 7.27 -1.71 8.13
C PRO A 64 6.61 -2.66 9.12
N GLU A 65 6.34 -3.90 8.68
CA GLU A 65 6.15 -4.98 9.65
C GLU A 65 7.33 -4.85 10.61
N ALA A 66 7.03 -4.49 11.86
CA ALA A 66 8.03 -4.56 12.91
C ALA A 66 8.55 -5.98 12.80
N LYS A 67 9.87 -6.14 12.55
CA LYS A 67 10.54 -7.44 12.63
C LYS A 67 9.90 -8.14 13.81
N THR A 68 9.12 -9.18 13.55
CA THR A 68 8.54 -10.00 14.60
C THR A 68 9.70 -10.32 15.51
N ALA A 69 9.52 -10.14 16.83
CA ALA A 69 10.50 -10.42 17.85
C ALA A 69 10.82 -11.93 17.88
N GLN A 70 11.40 -12.44 16.80
CA GLN A 70 11.83 -13.80 16.58
C GLN A 70 13.34 -13.86 16.92
N GLU A 71 13.68 -13.33 18.08
CA GLU A 71 14.87 -13.65 18.88
C GLU A 71 14.45 -14.06 20.31
N ALA A 72 13.16 -14.39 20.52
CA ALA A 72 12.71 -15.12 21.69
C ALA A 72 12.30 -16.52 21.21
N SER A 73 13.12 -17.53 21.51
CA SER A 73 12.90 -18.99 21.26
C SER A 73 13.64 -19.61 20.06
N ALA A 74 14.96 -19.43 20.00
CA ALA A 74 15.90 -20.43 19.46
C ALA A 74 17.29 -20.07 20.02
N SER A 75 17.96 -20.80 20.90
CA SER A 75 17.78 -22.10 21.54
C SER A 75 18.52 -22.08 22.87
#